data_AF-A0ABD5T5P1-F1
#
_entry.id   AF-A0ABD5T5P1-F1
#
_cell.length_a   1.000
_cell.length_b   1.000
_cell.length_c   1.000
_cell.angle_alpha   90.00
_cell.angle_beta   90.00
_cell.angle_gamma   90.00
#
_symmetry.space_group_name_H-M   'P 1'
#
loop_
_entity.id
_entity.type
_entity.pdbx_description
1 polymer ?
#
loop_
_entity_poly.entity_id
_entity_poly.type
_entity_poly.pdbx_seq_one_letter_code
_entity_poly.pdbx_strand_id
1 'polypeptide(L)'
;MIGLSRISRSADAIIPFNNDHLRQASTDIHPRIEGIDRYNPPEFSDLNKPLVAFLEAFTMSSTPQLTDRDATMSIRGSVFDVADSFRLVEDKYPHDMAPEERPAVVLAPALGRLRSDDISESSLELLARNTLLQNRLADFDPSTAWGGNFMIYGPEEQMSDISEYVTDGTLQEILNGEEFLDAGTRSGVETVDVQVNQLVIPYLDDVFMWGTLWNPRMPSLESMYEHAKRLKDEGQSVQAEDIRDVWNEVQPLFDCLGRSNML
;
A
#
# COMPACT_ATOMS: atom_id res chain seq x y z
N MET A 1 -9.42 17.00 -2.77
CA MET A 1 -10.25 17.15 -1.57
C MET A 1 -11.71 16.81 -1.83
N ILE A 2 -12.49 17.61 -2.59
CA ILE A 2 -13.88 17.23 -2.95
C ILE A 2 -13.96 15.88 -3.69
N GLY A 3 -12.97 15.58 -4.55
CA GLY A 3 -12.88 14.25 -5.18
C GLY A 3 -12.60 13.12 -4.17
N LEU A 4 -11.76 13.38 -3.17
CA LEU A 4 -11.39 12.40 -2.13
C LEU A 4 -12.58 12.11 -1.21
N SER A 5 -13.37 13.14 -0.85
CA SER A 5 -14.56 12.98 -0.01
C SER A 5 -15.66 12.17 -0.71
N ARG A 6 -15.90 12.44 -2.00
CA ARG A 6 -16.86 11.66 -2.80
C ARG A 6 -16.43 10.20 -2.97
N ILE A 7 -15.13 9.95 -3.14
CA ILE A 7 -14.58 8.60 -3.24
C ILE A 7 -14.70 7.87 -1.89
N SER A 8 -14.44 8.55 -0.77
CA SER A 8 -14.46 7.95 0.57
C SER A 8 -15.80 7.29 0.94
N ARG A 9 -16.93 7.73 0.38
CA ARG A 9 -18.26 7.13 0.60
C ARG A 9 -18.66 6.06 -0.41
N SER A 10 -17.96 5.97 -1.53
CA SER A 10 -18.34 5.12 -2.67
C SER A 10 -17.31 4.04 -2.97
N ALA A 11 -16.17 4.05 -2.27
CA ALA A 11 -15.11 3.07 -2.40
C ALA A 11 -14.81 2.46 -1.03
N ASP A 12 -14.40 1.19 -1.03
CA ASP A 12 -13.95 0.49 0.18
C ASP A 12 -12.55 0.96 0.61
N ALA A 13 -11.74 1.41 -0.35
CA ALA A 13 -10.38 1.86 -0.10
C ALA A 13 -9.93 2.96 -1.07
N ILE A 14 -8.97 3.79 -0.63
CA ILE A 14 -8.32 4.84 -1.40
C ILE A 14 -6.82 4.54 -1.45
N ILE A 15 -6.25 4.43 -2.65
CA ILE A 15 -4.80 4.24 -2.85
C ILE A 15 -4.22 5.54 -3.43
N PRO A 16 -3.64 6.43 -2.60
CA PRO A 16 -3.01 7.64 -3.09
C PRO A 16 -1.66 7.34 -3.74
N PHE A 17 -1.34 8.06 -4.80
CA PHE A 17 -0.01 8.07 -5.42
C PHE A 17 0.52 9.51 -5.46
N ASN A 18 1.81 9.68 -5.19
CA ASN A 18 2.48 10.97 -5.28
C ASN A 18 3.47 10.97 -6.45
N ASN A 19 3.36 11.95 -7.34
CA ASN A 19 4.19 12.03 -8.55
C ASN A 19 5.69 12.16 -8.26
N ASP A 20 6.09 12.82 -7.18
CA ASP A 20 7.51 12.95 -6.81
C ASP A 20 8.06 11.61 -6.33
N HIS A 21 7.25 10.86 -5.58
CA HIS A 21 7.56 9.52 -5.12
C HIS A 21 7.61 8.49 -6.28
N LEU A 22 6.65 8.55 -7.21
CA LEU A 22 6.68 7.73 -8.43
C LEU A 22 7.94 8.00 -9.26
N ARG A 23 8.36 9.27 -9.35
CA ARG A 23 9.58 9.65 -10.06
C ARG A 23 10.82 9.08 -9.37
N GLN A 24 10.89 9.11 -8.04
CA GLN A 24 11.98 8.49 -7.30
C GLN A 24 11.99 6.97 -7.51
N ALA A 25 10.85 6.30 -7.33
CA ALA A 25 10.75 4.84 -7.51
C ALA A 25 11.11 4.38 -8.93
N SER A 26 10.92 5.23 -9.95
CA SER A 26 11.30 4.93 -11.33
C SER A 26 12.80 4.75 -11.55
N THR A 27 13.68 5.14 -10.60
CA THR A 27 15.13 4.87 -10.70
C THR A 27 15.48 3.40 -10.46
N ASP A 28 14.59 2.66 -9.77
CA ASP A 28 14.86 1.30 -9.31
C ASP A 28 13.90 0.31 -9.98
N ILE A 29 12.64 0.72 -10.15
CA ILE A 29 11.53 -0.12 -10.60
C ILE A 29 11.27 0.14 -12.09
N HIS A 30 11.70 -0.81 -12.91
CA HIS A 30 11.62 -0.74 -14.37
C HIS A 30 10.90 -1.96 -14.94
N PRO A 31 9.57 -2.08 -14.72
CA PRO A 31 8.79 -3.14 -15.33
C PRO A 31 8.84 -3.01 -16.85
N ARG A 32 8.85 -4.16 -17.54
CA ARG A 32 8.65 -4.21 -18.98
C ARG A 32 7.16 -4.22 -19.26
N ILE A 33 6.60 -3.06 -19.58
CA ILE A 33 5.17 -2.92 -19.90
C ILE A 33 5.02 -2.94 -21.41
N GLU A 34 4.34 -3.95 -21.93
CA GLU A 34 4.02 -4.01 -23.36
C GLU A 34 3.12 -2.84 -23.77
N GLY A 35 3.48 -2.14 -24.84
CA GLY A 35 2.70 -1.02 -25.35
C GLY A 35 2.87 0.30 -24.59
N ILE A 36 3.81 0.40 -23.65
CA ILE A 36 4.12 1.65 -22.92
C ILE A 36 4.52 2.79 -23.87
N ASP A 37 5.12 2.48 -25.01
CA ASP A 37 5.48 3.44 -26.05
C ASP A 37 4.27 4.13 -26.71
N ARG A 38 3.06 3.58 -26.50
CA ARG A 38 1.79 4.15 -26.97
C ARG A 38 1.05 4.94 -25.90
N TYR A 39 1.64 5.07 -24.70
CA TYR A 39 1.03 5.82 -23.60
C TYR A 39 0.88 7.30 -23.94
N ASN A 40 -0.27 7.88 -23.59
CA ASN A 40 -0.59 9.27 -23.86
C ASN A 40 -1.17 9.91 -22.58
N PRO A 41 -0.55 10.96 -22.02
CA PRO A 41 0.58 11.73 -22.54
C PRO A 41 1.92 10.99 -22.42
N PRO A 42 2.80 11.02 -23.45
CA PRO A 42 4.05 10.25 -23.45
C PRO A 42 5.03 10.69 -22.35
N GLU A 43 4.98 11.95 -21.91
CA GLU A 43 5.83 12.47 -20.83
C GLU A 43 5.61 11.79 -19.45
N PHE A 44 4.51 11.06 -19.28
CA PHE A 44 4.21 10.30 -18.06
C PHE A 44 4.42 8.79 -18.23
N SER A 45 4.90 8.32 -19.39
CA SER A 45 5.08 6.89 -19.64
C SER A 45 6.03 6.25 -18.63
N ASP A 46 7.16 6.90 -18.35
CA ASP A 46 8.14 6.41 -17.37
C ASP A 46 7.66 6.62 -15.94
N LEU A 47 7.00 7.75 -15.66
CA LEU A 47 6.47 8.07 -14.34
C LEU A 47 5.45 7.02 -13.86
N ASN A 48 4.66 6.50 -14.80
CA ASN A 48 3.59 5.55 -14.48
C ASN A 48 4.06 4.10 -14.41
N LYS A 49 5.33 3.79 -14.74
CA LYS A 49 5.83 2.41 -14.68
C LYS A 49 5.72 1.81 -13.27
N PRO A 50 6.17 2.47 -12.18
CA PRO A 50 6.03 1.92 -10.83
C PRO A 50 4.56 1.76 -10.42
N LEU A 51 3.69 2.68 -10.84
CA LEU A 51 2.24 2.61 -10.60
C LEU A 51 1.64 1.38 -11.29
N VAL A 52 1.96 1.15 -12.56
CA VAL A 52 1.45 -0.01 -13.30
C VAL A 52 1.98 -1.31 -12.71
N ALA A 53 3.27 -1.39 -12.35
CA ALA A 53 3.82 -2.56 -11.67
C ALA A 53 3.11 -2.84 -10.33
N PHE A 54 2.83 -1.79 -9.55
CA PHE A 54 2.09 -1.92 -8.31
C PHE A 54 0.67 -2.47 -8.54
N LEU A 55 -0.04 -1.95 -9.55
CA LEU A 55 -1.39 -2.42 -9.88
C LEU A 55 -1.38 -3.84 -10.47
N GLU A 56 -0.38 -4.19 -11.27
CA GLU A 56 -0.21 -5.55 -11.79
C GLU A 56 -0.05 -6.54 -10.63
N ALA A 57 0.87 -6.26 -9.70
CA ALA A 57 1.04 -7.07 -8.48
C ALA A 57 -0.24 -7.18 -7.66
N PHE A 58 -0.98 -6.07 -7.50
CA PHE A 58 -2.28 -6.05 -6.83
C PHE A 58 -3.35 -6.92 -7.52
N THR A 59 -3.35 -6.97 -8.86
CA THR A 59 -4.29 -7.83 -9.59
C THR A 59 -3.87 -9.30 -9.59
N MET A 60 -2.57 -9.58 -9.62
CA MET A 60 -2.02 -10.95 -9.55
C MET A 60 -2.34 -11.60 -8.22
N SER A 61 -2.28 -10.82 -7.12
CA SER A 61 -2.66 -11.31 -5.80
C SER A 61 -4.14 -11.73 -5.77
N SER A 62 -5.01 -10.99 -6.47
CA SER A 62 -6.46 -11.17 -6.53
C SER A 62 -6.97 -12.31 -7.43
N THR A 63 -6.14 -12.85 -8.32
CA THR A 63 -6.61 -13.77 -9.37
C THR A 63 -6.48 -15.24 -8.91
N PRO A 64 -7.58 -16.02 -8.83
CA PRO A 64 -7.50 -17.43 -8.48
C PRO A 64 -6.65 -18.17 -9.50
N GLN A 65 -5.74 -19.04 -9.01
CA GLN A 65 -4.76 -19.81 -9.80
C GLN A 65 -5.32 -20.22 -11.17
N LEU A 66 -4.99 -19.43 -12.21
CA LEU A 66 -5.34 -19.72 -13.59
C LEU A 66 -4.56 -20.97 -13.99
N THR A 67 -5.21 -22.13 -13.85
CA THR A 67 -4.82 -23.34 -14.57
C THR A 67 -5.33 -23.19 -16.00
N ASP A 68 -4.79 -22.22 -16.73
CA ASP A 68 -5.09 -22.09 -18.15
C ASP A 68 -4.37 -23.23 -18.88
N ARG A 69 -5.15 -24.17 -19.43
CA ARG A 69 -4.62 -25.40 -20.05
C ARG A 69 -3.92 -25.14 -21.38
N ASP A 70 -3.99 -23.92 -21.92
CA ASP A 70 -3.37 -23.53 -23.19
C ASP A 70 -2.26 -22.45 -23.03
N ALA A 71 -2.00 -21.95 -21.81
CA ALA A 71 -0.87 -21.07 -21.53
C ALA A 71 0.19 -21.81 -20.68
N THR A 72 1.42 -21.88 -21.17
CA THR A 72 2.58 -22.58 -20.57
C THR A 72 3.05 -22.07 -19.19
N MET A 73 2.25 -21.30 -18.45
CA MET A 73 2.68 -20.58 -17.25
C MET A 73 1.78 -20.88 -16.05
N SER A 74 2.30 -21.61 -15.06
CA SER A 74 1.63 -21.84 -13.78
C SER A 74 2.16 -20.86 -12.73
N ILE A 75 1.37 -19.84 -12.36
CA ILE A 75 1.61 -19.02 -11.17
C ILE A 75 1.16 -19.84 -9.94
N ARG A 76 2.03 -20.00 -8.94
CA ARG A 76 1.77 -20.80 -7.73
C ARG A 76 1.92 -19.94 -6.48
N GLY A 77 0.94 -19.98 -5.59
CA GLY A 77 0.94 -19.20 -4.34
C GLY A 77 -0.42 -19.26 -3.63
N SER A 78 -0.48 -18.72 -2.40
CA SER A 78 -1.75 -18.45 -1.73
C SER A 78 -2.52 -17.42 -2.54
N VAL A 79 -3.78 -17.74 -2.90
CA VAL A 79 -4.66 -16.77 -3.54
C VAL A 79 -5.00 -15.72 -2.50
N PHE A 80 -4.63 -14.47 -2.76
CA PHE A 80 -4.87 -13.34 -1.86
C PHE A 80 -6.21 -12.71 -2.26
N ASP A 81 -7.22 -12.84 -1.40
CA ASP A 81 -8.46 -12.11 -1.62
C ASP A 81 -8.27 -10.67 -1.13
N VAL A 82 -8.21 -9.71 -2.07
CA VAL A 82 -8.18 -8.29 -1.77
C VAL A 82 -9.32 -7.89 -0.82
N ALA A 83 -10.48 -8.54 -0.89
CA ALA A 83 -11.59 -8.27 0.03
C ALA A 83 -11.28 -8.69 1.49
N ASP A 84 -10.57 -9.80 1.70
CA ASP A 84 -10.16 -10.25 3.03
C ASP A 84 -9.09 -9.33 3.64
N SER A 85 -8.32 -8.67 2.78
CA SER A 85 -7.30 -7.71 3.16
C SER A 85 -7.85 -6.44 3.84
N PHE A 86 -9.15 -6.15 3.66
CA PHE A 86 -9.85 -5.02 4.28
C PHE A 86 -10.58 -5.36 5.58
N ARG A 87 -11.00 -6.63 5.75
CA ARG A 87 -11.77 -7.06 6.94
C ARG A 87 -11.02 -6.83 8.25
N LEU A 88 -9.70 -7.03 8.24
CA LEU A 88 -8.85 -6.75 9.40
C LEU A 88 -8.80 -5.28 9.79
N VAL A 89 -9.12 -4.37 8.86
CA VAL A 89 -9.12 -2.94 9.10
C VAL A 89 -10.46 -2.46 9.67
N GLU A 90 -11.56 -3.15 9.36
CA GLU A 90 -12.90 -2.76 9.85
C GLU A 90 -12.98 -2.81 11.39
N ASP A 91 -12.27 -3.75 12.02
CA ASP A 91 -12.22 -3.91 13.47
C ASP A 91 -11.31 -2.88 14.18
N LYS A 92 -10.60 -2.06 13.40
CA LYS A 92 -9.63 -1.06 13.89
C LYS A 92 -10.18 0.36 13.96
N TYR A 93 -11.37 0.60 13.41
CA TYR A 93 -12.03 1.90 13.57
C TYR A 93 -12.43 2.12 15.04
N PRO A 94 -12.39 3.38 15.52
CA PRO A 94 -12.85 3.72 16.86
C PRO A 94 -14.23 3.14 17.16
N HIS A 95 -14.40 2.57 18.36
CA HIS A 95 -15.64 1.88 18.74
C HIS A 95 -16.87 2.79 18.79
N ASP A 96 -16.68 4.09 18.96
CA ASP A 96 -17.72 5.11 18.97
C ASP A 96 -18.12 5.59 17.57
N MET A 97 -17.36 5.23 16.52
CA MET A 97 -17.69 5.54 15.13
C MET A 97 -18.70 4.55 14.55
N ALA A 98 -19.88 5.06 14.18
CA ALA A 98 -20.93 4.24 13.58
C ALA A 98 -20.46 3.66 12.22
N PRO A 99 -20.88 2.45 11.82
CA PRO A 99 -20.49 1.85 10.54
C PRO A 99 -20.72 2.75 9.33
N GLU A 100 -21.79 3.56 9.34
CA GLU A 100 -22.15 4.48 8.27
C GLU A 100 -21.26 5.73 8.20
N GLU A 101 -20.50 6.00 9.27
CA GLU A 101 -19.57 7.12 9.41
C GLU A 101 -18.12 6.72 9.12
N ARG A 102 -17.85 5.41 9.01
CA ARG A 102 -16.51 4.88 8.71
C ARG A 102 -16.10 5.29 7.29
N PRO A 103 -15.04 6.09 7.13
CA PRO A 103 -14.53 6.45 5.81
C PRO A 103 -13.84 5.24 5.16
N ALA A 104 -13.68 5.26 3.83
CA ALA A 104 -12.79 4.34 3.13
C ALA A 104 -11.38 4.29 3.75
N VAL A 105 -10.77 3.11 3.80
CA VAL A 105 -9.39 2.94 4.29
C VAL A 105 -8.41 3.57 3.31
N VAL A 106 -7.44 4.34 3.79
CA VAL A 106 -6.32 4.81 2.98
C VAL A 106 -5.22 3.75 2.95
N LEU A 107 -4.92 3.22 1.77
CA LEU A 107 -3.85 2.24 1.55
C LEU A 107 -2.61 2.94 1.03
N ALA A 108 -1.59 3.08 1.86
CA ALA A 108 -0.33 3.64 1.44
C ALA A 108 0.47 2.61 0.61
N PRO A 109 0.72 2.87 -0.69
CA PRO A 109 1.38 1.92 -1.58
C PRO A 109 2.90 1.96 -1.46
N ALA A 110 3.51 0.78 -1.41
CA ALA A 110 4.95 0.58 -1.45
C ALA A 110 5.31 -0.56 -2.42
N LEU A 111 6.44 -0.43 -3.10
CA LEU A 111 6.94 -1.46 -4.00
C LEU A 111 8.47 -1.45 -3.96
N GLY A 112 9.08 -2.52 -3.49
CA GLY A 112 10.54 -2.66 -3.50
C GLY A 112 11.00 -3.77 -4.41
N ARG A 113 12.30 -3.74 -4.68
CA ARG A 113 13.01 -4.69 -5.54
C ARG A 113 14.32 -5.08 -4.88
N LEU A 114 14.67 -6.36 -4.98
CA LEU A 114 15.93 -6.92 -4.55
C LEU A 114 16.59 -7.61 -5.75
N ARG A 115 17.80 -7.17 -6.08
CA ARG A 115 18.69 -7.85 -7.03
C ARG A 115 19.72 -8.63 -6.22
N SER A 116 19.44 -9.89 -5.91
CA SER A 116 20.38 -10.76 -5.21
C SER A 116 20.10 -12.21 -5.58
N ASP A 117 21.16 -12.95 -5.86
CA ASP A 117 21.08 -14.40 -6.03
C ASP A 117 21.08 -15.10 -4.66
N ASP A 118 21.63 -14.46 -3.62
CA ASP A 118 21.67 -14.99 -2.26
C ASP A 118 20.54 -14.40 -1.42
N ILE A 119 19.61 -15.26 -0.98
CA ILE A 119 18.55 -14.93 -0.03
C ILE A 119 19.04 -15.18 1.38
N SER A 120 18.96 -14.14 2.21
CA SER A 120 19.32 -14.17 3.63
C SER A 120 18.43 -13.21 4.40
N GLU A 121 18.43 -13.31 5.73
CA GLU A 121 17.76 -12.36 6.61
C GLU A 121 18.15 -10.91 6.28
N SER A 122 19.45 -10.63 6.13
CA SER A 122 19.94 -9.29 5.75
C SER A 122 19.48 -8.85 4.37
N SER A 123 19.33 -9.78 3.41
CA SER A 123 18.77 -9.48 2.09
C SER A 123 17.30 -9.09 2.19
N LEU A 124 16.54 -9.73 3.09
CA LEU A 124 15.12 -9.43 3.35
C LEU A 124 14.95 -8.11 4.11
N GLU A 125 15.82 -7.80 5.07
CA GLU A 125 15.86 -6.48 5.72
C GLU A 125 16.13 -5.37 4.71
N LEU A 126 17.06 -5.59 3.77
CA LEU A 126 17.33 -4.64 2.70
C LEU A 126 16.11 -4.47 1.79
N LEU A 127 15.41 -5.56 1.45
CA LEU A 127 14.19 -5.50 0.66
C LEU A 127 13.08 -4.72 1.40
N ALA A 128 12.89 -4.96 2.70
CA ALA A 128 11.93 -4.22 3.52
C ALA A 128 12.27 -2.73 3.58
N ARG A 129 13.54 -2.38 3.80
CA ARG A 129 14.06 -1.00 3.78
C ARG A 129 13.84 -0.31 2.45
N ASN A 130 14.20 -0.97 1.36
CA ASN A 130 14.01 -0.44 0.01
C ASN A 130 12.53 -0.23 -0.29
N THR A 131 11.66 -1.11 0.18
CA THR A 131 10.20 -1.01 -0.02
C THR A 131 9.59 0.11 0.81
N LEU A 132 9.82 0.12 2.12
CA LEU A 132 9.10 0.93 3.08
C LEU A 132 9.69 2.32 3.30
N LEU A 133 10.97 2.53 3.01
CA LEU A 133 11.63 3.83 3.24
C LEU A 133 11.95 4.55 1.93
N GLN A 134 12.47 3.82 0.94
CA GLN A 134 12.94 4.40 -0.32
C GLN A 134 11.86 4.42 -1.40
N ASN A 135 11.23 3.28 -1.68
CA ASN A 135 10.29 3.11 -2.79
C ASN A 135 8.82 3.12 -2.34
N ARG A 136 8.51 4.05 -1.42
CA ARG A 136 7.14 4.43 -1.12
C ARG A 136 6.57 5.18 -2.31
N LEU A 137 5.42 4.74 -2.84
CA LEU A 137 4.77 5.39 -3.99
C LEU A 137 3.84 6.55 -3.58
N ALA A 138 3.73 6.77 -2.27
CA ALA A 138 3.11 7.93 -1.64
C ALA A 138 3.95 8.43 -0.46
N ASP A 139 3.63 9.62 0.04
CA ASP A 139 4.31 10.23 1.18
C ASP A 139 3.62 9.81 2.49
N PHE A 140 4.20 8.85 3.21
CA PHE A 140 3.65 8.31 4.45
C PHE A 140 4.71 7.80 5.43
N ASP A 141 4.40 7.77 6.72
CA ASP A 141 5.26 7.18 7.76
C ASP A 141 4.81 5.74 8.11
N PRO A 142 5.62 4.71 7.77
CA PRO A 142 5.27 3.31 8.04
C PRO A 142 5.02 3.01 9.52
N SER A 143 5.75 3.65 10.43
CA SER A 143 5.66 3.39 11.88
C SER A 143 4.33 3.80 12.49
N THR A 144 3.58 4.63 11.77
CA THR A 144 2.28 5.14 12.19
C THR A 144 1.12 4.36 11.57
N ALA A 145 1.37 3.35 10.74
CA ALA A 145 0.32 2.56 10.12
C ALA A 145 -0.45 1.73 11.16
N TRP A 146 -1.71 1.41 10.86
CA TRP A 146 -2.53 0.49 11.66
C TRP A 146 -2.12 -0.98 11.47
N GLY A 147 -1.34 -1.24 10.43
CA GLY A 147 -0.94 -2.56 9.96
C GLY A 147 -0.66 -2.50 8.45
N GLY A 148 -0.50 -3.66 7.83
CA GLY A 148 -0.32 -3.72 6.39
C GLY A 148 -0.32 -5.13 5.83
N ASN A 149 -0.51 -5.18 4.53
CA ASN A 149 -0.43 -6.39 3.73
C ASN A 149 0.80 -6.33 2.85
N PHE A 150 1.54 -7.43 2.82
CA PHE A 150 2.76 -7.57 2.06
C PHE A 150 2.69 -8.84 1.21
N MET A 151 3.20 -8.74 0.00
CA MET A 151 3.39 -9.87 -0.89
C MET A 151 4.81 -9.85 -1.42
N ILE A 152 5.55 -10.93 -1.20
CA ILE A 152 6.83 -11.15 -1.85
C ILE A 152 6.63 -12.04 -3.06
N TYR A 153 7.23 -11.65 -4.17
CA TYR A 153 7.13 -12.41 -5.41
C TYR A 153 8.41 -12.34 -6.23
N GLY A 154 8.69 -13.41 -6.97
CA GLY A 154 9.96 -13.56 -7.66
C GLY A 154 10.10 -14.92 -8.36
N PRO A 155 11.32 -15.25 -8.81
CA PRO A 155 11.59 -16.50 -9.51
C PRO A 155 11.56 -17.69 -8.55
N GLU A 156 11.35 -18.90 -9.07
CA GLU A 156 11.12 -20.10 -8.27
C GLU A 156 12.27 -20.44 -7.31
N GLU A 157 13.52 -20.23 -7.76
CA GLU A 157 14.72 -20.50 -6.97
C GLU A 157 14.76 -19.63 -5.70
N GLN A 158 14.72 -18.31 -5.84
CA GLN A 158 14.74 -17.38 -4.71
C GLN A 158 13.50 -17.51 -3.83
N MET A 159 12.32 -17.74 -4.42
CA MET A 159 11.10 -17.90 -3.65
C MET A 159 11.09 -19.17 -2.79
N SER A 160 11.83 -20.22 -3.18
CA SER A 160 12.03 -21.40 -2.34
C SER A 160 12.76 -21.04 -1.06
N ASP A 161 13.84 -20.25 -1.15
CA ASP A 161 14.62 -19.82 0.01
C ASP A 161 13.82 -18.86 0.90
N ILE A 162 13.08 -17.93 0.29
CA ILE A 162 12.22 -16.98 1.01
C ILE A 162 11.12 -17.70 1.80
N SER A 163 10.62 -18.84 1.30
CA SER A 163 9.57 -19.60 1.97
C SER A 163 9.97 -20.07 3.38
N GLU A 164 11.26 -20.29 3.65
CA GLU A 164 11.73 -20.63 4.99
C GLU A 164 11.49 -19.45 5.95
N TYR A 165 11.95 -18.25 5.58
CA TYR A 165 11.81 -17.01 6.34
C TYR A 165 10.37 -16.50 6.49
N VAL A 166 9.48 -16.87 5.57
CA VAL A 166 8.05 -16.60 5.68
C VAL A 166 7.41 -17.55 6.70
N THR A 167 7.80 -18.83 6.69
CA THR A 167 7.17 -19.88 7.50
C THR A 167 7.60 -19.81 8.96
N ASP A 168 8.87 -19.48 9.22
CA ASP A 168 9.39 -19.33 10.59
C ASP A 168 9.05 -17.97 11.23
N GLY A 169 8.53 -17.02 10.45
CA GLY A 169 8.10 -15.71 10.90
C GLY A 169 9.18 -14.64 10.85
N THR A 170 10.43 -14.94 10.44
CA THR A 170 11.53 -13.97 10.40
C THR A 170 11.19 -12.74 9.57
N LEU A 171 10.57 -12.92 8.40
CA LEU A 171 10.17 -11.78 7.57
C LEU A 171 9.09 -10.91 8.25
N GLN A 172 8.17 -11.53 8.98
CA GLN A 172 7.17 -10.80 9.74
C GLN A 172 7.82 -10.04 10.91
N GLU A 173 8.82 -10.62 11.57
CA GLU A 173 9.62 -9.96 12.62
C GLU A 173 10.38 -8.75 12.06
N ILE A 174 11.02 -8.89 10.89
CA ILE A 174 11.66 -7.77 10.19
C ILE A 174 10.66 -6.65 9.98
N LEU A 175 9.52 -6.90 9.34
CA LEU A 175 8.50 -5.88 9.05
C LEU A 175 7.93 -5.23 10.32
N ASN A 176 7.84 -5.99 11.40
CA ASN A 176 7.37 -5.52 12.71
C ASN A 176 8.40 -4.68 13.48
N GLY A 177 9.65 -4.62 13.03
CA GLY A 177 10.72 -3.88 13.67
C GLY A 177 10.41 -2.39 13.87
N GLU A 178 11.05 -1.78 14.87
CA GLU A 178 10.91 -0.36 15.24
C GLU A 178 11.16 0.61 14.08
N GLU A 179 12.01 0.20 13.13
CA GLU A 179 12.33 1.00 11.95
C GLU A 179 11.19 1.06 10.93
N PHE A 180 10.30 0.07 10.93
CA PHE A 180 9.25 -0.08 9.95
C PHE A 180 7.90 0.14 10.59
N LEU A 181 7.22 -0.92 11.03
CA LEU A 181 5.87 -0.80 11.57
C LEU A 181 5.85 -0.53 13.07
N ASP A 182 6.96 -0.63 13.81
CA ASP A 182 6.98 -0.41 15.26
C ASP A 182 5.85 -1.19 15.96
N ALA A 183 5.78 -2.49 15.70
CA ALA A 183 4.71 -3.36 16.22
C ALA A 183 4.99 -3.85 17.66
N GLY A 184 6.14 -3.49 18.23
CA GLY A 184 6.61 -4.01 19.51
C GLY A 184 5.69 -3.68 20.70
N THR A 185 5.24 -4.73 21.40
CA THR A 185 4.62 -4.70 22.75
C THR A 185 3.37 -3.82 22.92
N ARG A 186 2.37 -3.96 22.05
CA ARG A 186 1.03 -3.37 22.27
C ARG A 186 -0.06 -4.43 22.21
N SER A 187 -1.09 -4.27 23.03
CA SER A 187 -2.18 -5.24 23.20
C SER A 187 -3.55 -4.56 23.09
N GLY A 188 -4.55 -5.24 22.53
CA GLY A 188 -5.89 -4.67 22.34
C GLY A 188 -6.08 -4.08 20.94
N VAL A 189 -6.89 -3.03 20.80
CA VAL A 189 -7.18 -2.38 19.49
C VAL A 189 -5.92 -1.78 18.85
N GLU A 190 -4.88 -1.49 19.63
CA GLU A 190 -3.60 -0.94 19.17
C GLU A 190 -2.63 -1.98 18.56
N THR A 191 -3.06 -3.24 18.36
CA THR A 191 -2.21 -4.22 17.68
C THR A 191 -1.93 -3.81 16.24
N VAL A 192 -0.71 -4.06 15.79
CA VAL A 192 -0.33 -3.87 14.39
C VAL A 192 -0.46 -5.22 13.71
N ASP A 193 -1.42 -5.34 12.79
CA ASP A 193 -1.62 -6.59 12.06
C ASP A 193 -0.84 -6.55 10.75
N VAL A 194 0.00 -7.57 10.55
CA VAL A 194 0.87 -7.69 9.38
C VAL A 194 0.59 -9.02 8.72
N GLN A 195 0.14 -8.96 7.47
CA GLN A 195 -0.01 -10.15 6.64
C GLN A 195 1.11 -10.21 5.63
N VAL A 196 1.72 -11.39 5.50
CA VAL A 196 2.78 -11.64 4.53
C VAL A 196 2.37 -12.83 3.66
N ASN A 197 2.37 -12.62 2.35
CA ASN A 197 2.06 -13.63 1.35
C ASN A 197 3.24 -13.83 0.41
N GLN A 198 3.28 -15.00 -0.25
CA GLN A 198 4.31 -15.32 -1.23
C GLN A 198 3.70 -15.79 -2.56
N LEU A 199 4.34 -15.40 -3.67
CA LEU A 199 3.92 -15.76 -5.02
C LEU A 199 5.12 -16.08 -5.91
N VAL A 200 5.08 -17.23 -6.60
CA VAL A 200 6.12 -17.63 -7.55
C VAL A 200 5.75 -17.18 -8.96
N ILE A 201 6.64 -16.42 -9.59
CA ILE A 201 6.54 -15.94 -10.98
C ILE A 201 7.82 -16.31 -11.74
N PRO A 202 7.82 -17.44 -12.47
CA PRO A 202 9.06 -18.04 -13.01
C PRO A 202 9.84 -17.20 -14.02
N TYR A 203 9.22 -16.19 -14.63
CA TYR A 203 9.84 -15.38 -15.68
C TYR A 203 10.41 -14.04 -15.18
N LEU A 204 10.35 -13.77 -13.88
CA LEU A 204 11.04 -12.63 -13.29
C LEU A 204 12.53 -12.95 -13.11
N ASP A 205 13.34 -11.89 -13.15
CA ASP A 205 14.79 -11.97 -12.89
C ASP A 205 15.13 -11.60 -11.43
N ASP A 206 14.17 -10.99 -10.71
CA ASP A 206 14.39 -10.32 -9.43
C ASP A 206 13.26 -10.62 -8.45
N VAL A 207 13.55 -10.44 -7.16
CA VAL A 207 12.56 -10.51 -6.09
C VAL A 207 11.97 -9.12 -5.84
N PHE A 208 10.66 -9.07 -5.66
CA PHE A 208 9.92 -7.85 -5.38
C PHE A 208 9.11 -8.01 -4.11
N MET A 209 8.92 -6.90 -3.40
CA MET A 209 7.99 -6.81 -2.27
C MET A 209 6.97 -5.74 -2.61
N TRP A 210 5.72 -6.16 -2.74
CA TRP A 210 4.57 -5.29 -2.82
C TRP A 210 3.98 -5.11 -1.43
N GLY A 211 3.57 -3.89 -1.09
CA GLY A 211 2.96 -3.61 0.21
C GLY A 211 1.90 -2.52 0.16
N THR A 212 0.86 -2.70 0.97
CA THR A 212 -0.12 -1.66 1.31
C THR A 212 -0.23 -1.52 2.81
N LEU A 213 0.00 -0.32 3.32
CA LEU A 213 -0.15 -0.02 4.74
C LEU A 213 -1.48 0.70 4.98
N TRP A 214 -2.16 0.38 6.08
CA TRP A 214 -3.48 0.91 6.38
C TRP A 214 -3.38 2.17 7.22
N ASN A 215 -4.00 3.25 6.73
CA ASN A 215 -4.12 4.55 7.41
C ASN A 215 -2.84 5.02 8.13
N PRO A 216 -1.63 4.98 7.52
CA PRO A 216 -0.50 5.69 8.11
C PRO A 216 -0.75 7.20 8.09
N ARG A 217 0.02 7.95 8.88
CA ARG A 217 0.12 9.40 8.69
C ARG A 217 0.71 9.69 7.32
N MET A 218 0.10 10.64 6.62
CA MET A 218 0.47 11.03 5.27
C MET A 218 0.62 12.55 5.20
N PRO A 219 1.83 13.11 5.32
CA PRO A 219 2.03 14.56 5.41
C PRO A 219 1.41 15.34 4.26
N SER A 220 1.49 14.79 3.05
CA SER A 220 0.85 15.35 1.86
C SER A 220 -0.69 15.46 2.01
N LEU A 221 -1.35 14.44 2.58
CA LEU A 221 -2.80 14.47 2.82
C LEU A 221 -3.16 15.38 4.00
N GLU A 222 -2.38 15.35 5.09
CA GLU A 222 -2.57 16.24 6.24
C GLU A 222 -2.46 17.72 5.85
N SER A 223 -1.48 18.08 5.00
CA SER A 223 -1.34 19.43 4.45
C SER A 223 -2.55 19.85 3.61
N MET A 224 -3.10 18.92 2.81
CA MET A 224 -4.33 19.16 2.04
C MET A 224 -5.54 19.39 2.96
N TYR A 225 -5.64 18.65 4.05
CA TYR A 225 -6.69 18.83 5.07
C TYR A 225 -6.59 20.18 5.75
N GLU A 226 -5.41 20.57 6.24
CA GLU A 226 -5.19 21.87 6.88
C GLU A 226 -5.45 23.05 5.94
N HIS A 227 -5.13 22.90 4.66
CA HIS A 227 -5.50 23.88 3.65
C HIS A 227 -7.02 23.97 3.47
N ALA A 228 -7.71 22.83 3.35
CA ALA A 228 -9.15 22.81 3.20
C ALA A 228 -9.90 23.32 4.44
N LYS A 229 -9.39 23.03 5.64
CA LYS A 229 -9.91 23.54 6.91
C LYS A 229 -9.86 25.07 6.96
N ARG A 230 -8.72 25.66 6.60
CA ARG A 230 -8.59 27.13 6.48
C ARG A 230 -9.58 27.71 5.46
N LEU A 231 -9.72 27.09 4.29
CA LEU A 231 -10.70 27.53 3.29
C LEU A 231 -12.14 27.45 3.81
N LYS A 232 -12.49 26.38 4.53
CA LYS A 232 -13.80 26.21 5.16
C LYS A 232 -14.08 27.31 6.19
N ASP A 233 -13.11 27.59 7.06
CA ASP A 233 -13.31 28.47 8.21
C ASP A 233 -13.26 29.95 7.82
N GLU A 234 -12.39 30.32 6.87
CA GLU A 234 -12.08 31.72 6.54
C GLU A 234 -12.57 32.16 5.15
N GLY A 235 -12.84 31.20 4.25
CA GLY A 235 -13.13 31.48 2.84
C GLY A 235 -14.56 31.93 2.57
N GLN A 236 -14.73 32.87 1.65
CA GLN A 236 -16.05 33.31 1.14
C GLN A 236 -16.27 32.94 -0.33
N SER A 237 -15.42 32.07 -0.89
CA SER A 237 -15.53 31.62 -2.28
C SER A 237 -16.52 30.46 -2.41
N VAL A 238 -17.00 30.22 -3.63
CA VAL A 238 -17.80 29.02 -3.99
C VAL A 238 -17.10 27.74 -3.55
N GLN A 239 -15.77 27.68 -3.71
CA GLN A 239 -14.96 26.55 -3.27
C GLN A 239 -15.02 26.32 -1.74
N ALA A 240 -15.13 27.39 -0.94
CA ALA A 240 -15.30 27.26 0.50
C ALA A 240 -16.69 26.74 0.89
N GLU A 241 -17.73 27.15 0.15
CA GLU A 241 -19.09 26.62 0.30
C GLU A 241 -19.13 25.13 -0.06
N ASP A 242 -18.56 24.74 -1.21
CA ASP A 242 -18.49 23.34 -1.63
C ASP A 242 -17.78 22.45 -0.59
N ILE A 243 -16.72 22.95 0.07
CA ILE A 243 -16.01 22.22 1.13
C ILE A 243 -16.88 22.09 2.40
N ARG A 244 -17.65 23.14 2.77
CA ARG A 244 -18.56 23.07 3.92
C ARG A 244 -19.62 21.99 3.73
N ASP A 245 -20.16 21.89 2.52
CA ASP A 245 -21.23 20.94 2.18
C ASP A 245 -20.78 19.48 2.33
N VAL A 246 -19.50 19.19 2.11
CA VAL A 246 -18.93 17.83 2.20
C VAL A 246 -18.06 17.61 3.45
N TRP A 247 -18.00 18.58 4.37
CA TRP A 247 -17.02 18.55 5.46
C TRP A 247 -17.17 17.34 6.38
N ASN A 248 -18.41 16.93 6.66
CA ASN A 248 -18.70 15.76 7.50
C ASN A 248 -18.21 14.45 6.88
N GLU A 249 -17.94 14.43 5.57
CA GLU A 249 -17.38 13.27 4.86
C GLU A 249 -15.85 13.36 4.77
N VAL A 250 -15.34 14.59 4.67
CA VAL A 250 -13.90 14.88 4.64
C VAL A 250 -13.27 14.54 5.97
N GLN A 251 -13.81 15.08 7.06
CA GLN A 251 -13.17 15.09 8.36
C GLN A 251 -12.85 13.67 8.88
N PRO A 252 -13.80 12.70 8.87
CA PRO A 252 -13.52 11.34 9.36
C PRO A 252 -12.33 10.68 8.65
N LEU A 253 -12.19 10.88 7.34
CA LEU A 253 -11.08 10.31 6.57
C LEU A 253 -9.71 10.74 7.09
N PHE A 254 -9.56 12.01 7.47
CA PHE A 254 -8.30 12.54 8.01
C PHE A 254 -8.15 12.27 9.50
N ASP A 255 -9.25 12.27 10.25
CA ASP A 255 -9.26 11.92 11.67
C ASP A 255 -8.81 10.47 11.87
N CYS A 256 -9.01 9.57 10.90
CA CYS A 256 -8.50 8.19 10.95
C CYS A 256 -7.03 8.00 10.52
N LEU A 257 -6.30 9.05 10.08
CA LEU A 257 -4.91 8.88 9.64
C LEU A 257 -3.94 8.75 10.82
N GLY A 258 -3.23 7.64 10.87
CA GLY A 258 -2.24 7.32 11.89
C GLY A 258 -2.80 6.49 13.04
N ARG A 259 -1.94 5.63 13.60
CA ARG A 259 -2.27 4.71 14.69
C ARG A 259 -2.77 5.39 15.95
N SER A 260 -2.35 6.63 16.22
CA SER A 260 -2.82 7.40 17.38
C SER A 260 -4.32 7.64 17.39
N ASN A 261 -4.99 7.49 16.25
CA ASN A 261 -6.40 7.80 16.07
C ASN A 261 -7.28 6.54 15.97
N MET A 262 -6.75 5.38 16.39
CA MET A 262 -7.53 4.14 16.57
C MET A 262 -8.32 4.15 17.90
N LEU A 263 -8.09 5.14 18.76
CA LEU A 263 -8.61 5.25 20.13
C LEU A 263 -9.82 6.17 20.24
#